data_AF-G0N480-F1
#
_entry.id   AF-G0N480-F1
#
_cell.length_a   1.000
_cell.length_b   1.000
_cell.length_c   1.000
_cell.angle_alpha   90.00
_cell.angle_beta   90.00
_cell.angle_gamma   90.00
#
_symmetry.space_group_name_H-M   'P 1'
#
loop_
_entity.id
_entity.type
_entity.pdbx_description
1 polymer ?
#
loop_
_entity_poly.entity_id
_entity_poly.type
_entity_poly.pdbx_seq_one_letter_code
_entity_poly.pdbx_strand_id
1 'polypeptide(L)'
;MISTTTLVILLGVVAIFGSQVNCAPSVMPTVCTVRQVNALPCMCCRKSCWYGMSEMTSGYFGNMPGERNDAEARFTIALMHECVKLECSEACSHR
;
A
#
# COMPACT_ATOMS: atom_id res chain seq x y z
N MET A 1 30.91 -34.22 -1.21
CA MET A 1 29.82 -35.03 -0.64
C MET A 1 29.12 -34.17 0.40
N ILE A 2 27.90 -33.71 0.12
CA ILE A 2 27.15 -32.83 1.03
C ILE A 2 26.51 -33.74 2.10
N SER A 3 26.81 -33.47 3.37
CA SER A 3 26.33 -34.28 4.49
C SER A 3 24.82 -34.08 4.69
N THR A 4 24.10 -35.15 5.04
CA THR A 4 22.65 -35.09 5.32
C THR A 4 22.32 -34.08 6.42
N THR A 5 23.24 -33.86 7.37
CA THR A 5 23.12 -32.86 8.44
C THR A 5 23.14 -31.42 7.90
N THR A 6 23.97 -31.12 6.90
CA THR A 6 24.01 -29.78 6.27
C THR A 6 22.72 -29.48 5.50
N LEU A 7 22.06 -30.51 4.95
CA LEU A 7 20.84 -30.37 4.16
C LEU A 7 19.62 -30.08 5.05
N VAL A 8 19.56 -30.69 6.24
CA VAL A 8 18.50 -30.43 7.24
C VAL A 8 18.62 -29.01 7.82
N ILE A 9 19.84 -28.54 8.10
CA ILE A 9 20.07 -27.20 8.63
C ILE A 9 19.68 -26.14 7.58
N LEU A 10 20.03 -26.35 6.31
CA LEU A 10 19.66 -25.45 5.22
C LEU A 10 18.14 -25.35 5.03
N LEU A 11 17.42 -26.48 5.07
CA LEU A 11 15.96 -26.49 4.96
C LEU A 11 15.27 -25.84 6.17
N GLY A 12 15.81 -26.05 7.37
CA GLY A 12 15.30 -25.42 8.60
C GLY A 12 15.45 -23.89 8.59
N VAL A 13 16.58 -23.37 8.07
CA VAL A 13 16.83 -21.93 7.99
C VAL A 13 15.92 -21.25 6.95
N VAL A 14 15.66 -21.89 5.79
CA VAL A 14 14.77 -21.34 4.75
C VAL A 14 13.32 -21.23 5.24
N ALA A 15 12.84 -22.17 6.07
CA ALA A 15 11.49 -22.13 6.61
C ALA A 15 11.26 -20.96 7.61
N ILE A 16 12.30 -20.49 8.29
CA ILE A 16 12.20 -19.38 9.26
C ILE A 16 12.21 -18.02 8.53
N PHE A 17 12.89 -17.91 7.39
CA PHE A 17 12.91 -16.70 6.56
C PHE A 17 11.69 -16.56 5.63
N GLY A 18 10.92 -17.63 5.39
CA GLY A 18 9.74 -17.60 4.52
C GLY A 18 8.51 -16.88 5.10
N SER A 19 8.53 -16.51 6.38
CA SER A 19 7.35 -16.02 7.10
C SER A 19 7.20 -14.49 7.14
N GLN A 20 8.16 -13.73 6.60
CA GLN A 20 8.12 -12.27 6.55
C GLN A 20 8.74 -11.90 5.19
N VAL A 21 8.07 -11.29 4.22
CA VAL A 21 7.33 -10.04 4.30
C VAL A 21 6.49 -9.97 3.03
N ASN A 22 5.16 -9.96 3.13
CA ASN A 22 4.33 -9.43 2.05
C ASN A 22 4.34 -7.89 2.16
N CYS A 23 5.54 -7.30 2.15
CA CYS A 23 5.70 -5.88 1.92
C CYS A 23 5.79 -5.70 0.41
N ALA A 24 4.64 -5.81 -0.27
CA ALA A 24 4.47 -4.91 -1.41
C ALA A 24 4.79 -3.53 -0.84
N PRO A 25 5.79 -2.79 -1.39
CA PRO A 25 6.02 -1.43 -0.95
C PRO A 25 4.75 -0.69 -1.28
N SER A 26 3.87 -0.50 -0.29
CA SER A 26 2.74 0.39 -0.45
C SER A 26 3.40 1.73 -0.74
N VAL A 27 3.26 2.22 -1.97
CA VAL A 27 3.77 3.51 -2.48
C VAL A 27 3.14 4.69 -1.71
N MET A 28 2.52 4.41 -0.57
CA MET A 28 1.59 5.26 0.13
C MET A 28 2.12 5.49 1.55
N PRO A 29 2.13 6.75 2.00
CA PRO A 29 2.58 7.06 3.34
C PRO A 29 1.65 6.45 4.39
N THR A 30 2.23 6.08 5.52
CA THR A 30 1.51 5.49 6.66
C THR A 30 0.75 6.60 7.40
N VAL A 31 -0.52 6.81 7.03
CA VAL A 31 -1.38 7.87 7.60
C VAL A 31 -2.17 7.44 8.84
N CYS A 32 -2.08 6.17 9.24
CA CYS A 32 -2.73 5.61 10.41
C CYS A 32 -1.71 5.10 11.43
N THR A 33 -2.08 5.13 12.72
CA THR A 33 -1.31 4.45 13.76
C THR A 33 -1.41 2.93 13.63
N VAL A 34 -0.43 2.19 14.14
CA VAL A 34 -0.44 0.70 14.13
C VAL A 34 -1.73 0.12 14.72
N ARG A 35 -2.24 0.72 15.80
CA ARG A 35 -3.50 0.29 16.43
C ARG A 35 -4.71 0.49 15.51
N GLN A 36 -4.74 1.59 14.74
CA GLN A 36 -5.80 1.86 13.78
C GLN A 36 -5.72 0.96 12.55
N VAL A 37 -4.51 0.63 12.08
CA VAL A 37 -4.33 -0.31 10.96
C VAL A 37 -4.93 -1.67 11.32
N ASN A 38 -4.71 -2.16 12.54
CA ASN A 38 -5.25 -3.43 12.99
C ASN A 38 -6.77 -3.38 13.23
N ALA A 39 -7.30 -2.26 13.71
CA ALA A 39 -8.73 -2.14 14.03
C ALA A 39 -9.60 -1.77 12.82
N LEU A 40 -9.06 -0.98 11.87
CA LEU A 40 -9.78 -0.37 10.76
C LEU A 40 -8.96 -0.41 9.46
N PRO A 41 -8.56 -1.61 8.98
CA PRO A 41 -7.61 -1.76 7.87
C PRO A 41 -8.12 -1.12 6.57
N CYS A 42 -9.39 -1.32 6.22
CA CYS A 42 -9.99 -0.73 5.00
C CYS A 42 -9.93 0.81 5.02
N MET A 43 -10.30 1.42 6.14
CA MET A 43 -10.37 2.88 6.25
C MET A 43 -8.97 3.49 6.18
N CYS A 44 -7.99 2.83 6.80
CA CYS A 44 -6.59 3.22 6.71
C CYS A 44 -6.02 3.10 5.30
N CYS A 45 -6.30 2.00 4.59
CA CYS A 45 -5.87 1.86 3.20
C CYS A 45 -6.47 2.95 2.30
N ARG A 46 -7.77 3.26 2.44
CA ARG A 46 -8.41 4.34 1.70
C ARG A 46 -7.76 5.70 1.99
N LYS A 47 -7.45 6.00 3.25
CA LYS A 47 -6.75 7.24 3.62
C LYS A 47 -5.35 7.31 3.00
N SER A 48 -4.62 6.21 2.99
CA SER A 48 -3.30 6.14 2.35
C SER A 48 -3.41 6.43 0.85
N CYS A 49 -4.41 5.84 0.17
CA CYS A 49 -4.72 6.13 -1.24
C CYS A 49 -5.01 7.60 -1.51
N TRP A 50 -5.87 8.20 -0.68
CA TRP A 50 -6.18 9.61 -0.79
C TRP A 50 -4.94 10.49 -0.61
N TYR A 51 -4.19 10.29 0.47
CA TYR A 51 -3.05 11.14 0.78
C TYR A 51 -1.94 10.99 -0.29
N GLY A 52 -1.53 9.77 -0.61
CA GLY A 52 -0.44 9.55 -1.56
C GLY A 52 -0.75 10.05 -2.97
N MET A 53 -1.99 9.86 -3.46
CA MET A 53 -2.37 10.39 -4.78
C MET A 53 -2.52 11.91 -4.75
N SER A 54 -3.00 12.50 -3.65
CA SER A 54 -3.06 13.97 -3.52
C SER A 54 -1.67 14.60 -3.52
N GLU A 55 -0.71 14.02 -2.82
CA GLU A 55 0.67 14.50 -2.77
C GLU A 55 1.36 14.35 -4.12
N MET A 56 1.25 13.17 -4.74
CA MET A 56 1.80 12.89 -6.07
C MET A 56 1.25 13.85 -7.12
N THR A 57 -0.06 14.06 -7.16
CA THR A 57 -0.69 14.94 -8.16
C THR A 57 -0.43 16.42 -7.87
N SER A 58 -0.34 16.82 -6.59
CA SER A 58 0.09 18.17 -6.24
C SER A 58 1.52 18.45 -6.70
N GLY A 59 2.42 17.48 -6.51
CA GLY A 59 3.80 17.57 -7.03
C GLY A 59 3.86 17.61 -8.56
N TYR A 60 2.99 16.85 -9.24
CA TYR A 60 2.91 16.83 -10.71
C TYR A 60 2.37 18.14 -11.30
N PHE A 61 1.30 18.70 -10.74
CA PHE A 61 0.69 19.94 -11.22
C PHE A 61 1.45 21.19 -10.75
N GLY A 62 2.18 21.10 -9.62
CA GLY A 62 2.82 22.24 -8.97
C GLY A 62 1.85 23.13 -8.19
N ASN A 63 0.61 22.68 -8.00
CA ASN A 63 -0.47 23.35 -7.28
C ASN A 63 -1.43 22.32 -6.70
N MET A 64 -2.40 22.77 -5.89
CA MET A 64 -3.43 21.86 -5.39
C MET A 64 -4.32 21.41 -6.56
N PRO A 65 -4.59 20.10 -6.75
CA PRO A 65 -5.43 19.65 -7.85
C PRO A 65 -6.82 20.30 -7.81
N GLY A 66 -7.24 20.93 -8.91
CA GLY A 66 -8.50 21.67 -8.99
C GLY A 66 -8.35 23.18 -8.87
N GLU A 67 -7.17 23.68 -8.47
CA GLU A 67 -6.93 25.11 -8.34
C GLU A 67 -6.98 25.84 -9.69
N ARG A 68 -6.47 25.21 -10.75
CA ARG A 68 -6.45 25.81 -12.10
C ARG A 68 -7.67 25.45 -12.93
N ASN A 69 -8.16 24.22 -12.80
CA ASN A 69 -9.32 23.72 -13.53
C ASN A 69 -9.88 22.42 -12.91
N ASP A 70 -11.15 22.14 -13.17
CA ASP A 70 -11.83 20.93 -12.69
C ASP A 70 -11.26 19.62 -13.24
N ALA A 71 -10.55 19.65 -14.38
CA ALA A 71 -9.99 18.44 -14.97
C ALA A 71 -8.86 17.87 -14.11
N GLU A 72 -8.04 18.72 -13.47
CA GLU A 72 -7.02 18.32 -12.50
C GLU A 72 -7.66 17.59 -11.31
N ALA A 73 -8.72 18.14 -10.74
CA ALA A 73 -9.44 17.52 -9.64
C ALA A 73 -10.04 16.16 -10.05
N ARG A 74 -10.70 16.10 -11.21
CA ARG A 74 -11.28 14.84 -11.73
C ARG A 74 -10.22 13.78 -11.99
N PHE A 75 -9.07 14.18 -12.55
CA PHE A 75 -7.94 13.29 -12.77
C PHE A 75 -7.41 12.72 -11.45
N THR A 76 -7.18 13.57 -10.46
CA THR A 76 -6.73 13.14 -9.12
C THR A 76 -7.74 12.21 -8.45
N ILE A 77 -9.04 12.52 -8.51
CA ILE A 77 -10.10 11.65 -7.96
C ILE A 77 -10.12 10.29 -8.66
N ALA A 78 -9.94 10.26 -9.99
CA ALA A 78 -9.88 9.01 -10.73
C ALA A 78 -8.68 8.14 -10.30
N LEU A 79 -7.51 8.75 -10.09
CA LEU A 79 -6.33 8.04 -9.57
C LEU A 79 -6.56 7.51 -8.15
N MET A 80 -7.16 8.30 -7.26
CA MET A 80 -7.51 7.86 -5.91
C MET A 80 -8.45 6.66 -5.94
N HIS A 81 -9.46 6.68 -6.81
CA HIS A 81 -10.40 5.59 -6.95
C HIS A 81 -9.73 4.30 -7.48
N GLU A 82 -8.85 4.43 -8.48
CA GLU A 82 -8.11 3.28 -9.00
C GLU A 82 -7.14 2.72 -7.95
N CYS A 83 -6.48 3.58 -7.18
CA CYS A 83 -5.67 3.16 -6.04
C CYS A 83 -6.47 2.32 -5.05
N VAL A 84 -7.64 2.82 -4.59
CA VAL A 84 -8.46 2.08 -3.62
C VAL A 84 -8.90 0.72 -4.17
N LYS A 85 -9.23 0.66 -5.46
CA LYS A 85 -9.67 -0.56 -6.12
C LYS A 85 -8.55 -1.60 -6.22
N LEU A 86 -7.32 -1.18 -6.54
CA LEU A 86 -6.17 -2.07 -6.68
C LEU A 86 -5.61 -2.48 -5.32
N GLU A 87 -5.32 -1.51 -4.46
CA GLU A 87 -4.55 -1.70 -3.23
C GLU A 87 -5.41 -2.11 -2.03
N CYS A 88 -6.67 -1.67 -1.97
CA CYS A 88 -7.53 -1.89 -0.80
C CYS A 88 -8.55 -3.02 -0.96
N SER A 89 -8.49 -3.79 -2.05
CA SER A 89 -9.44 -4.86 -2.35
C SER A 89 -9.45 -5.95 -1.27
N GLU A 90 -8.28 -6.33 -0.76
CA GLU A 90 -8.14 -7.33 0.31
C GLU A 90 -8.57 -6.78 1.68
N ALA A 91 -8.34 -5.49 1.93
CA ALA A 91 -8.68 -4.85 3.19
C ALA A 91 -10.17 -4.48 3.31
N CYS A 92 -10.86 -4.27 2.19
CA CYS A 92 -12.26 -3.83 2.12
C CYS A 92 -13.14 -4.95 1.53
N SER A 93 -13.67 -5.83 2.38
CA SER A 93 -14.48 -7.00 1.93
C SER A 93 -15.86 -6.67 1.35
N HIS A 94 -16.30 -5.41 1.45
CA HIS A 94 -17.53 -4.92 0.83
C HIS A 94 -17.23 -3.58 0.15
N ARG A 95 -17.49 -3.55 -1.16
CA ARG A 95 -17.35 -2.35 -1.98
C ARG A 95 -18.58 -1.47 -1.83
#